data_AF-A0A5C4W1N2-F1
#
_entry.id   AF-A0A5C4W1N2-F1
#
_cell.length_a   1.000
_cell.length_b   1.000
_cell.length_c   1.000
_cell.angle_alpha   90.00
_cell.angle_beta   90.00
_cell.angle_gamma   90.00
#
_symmetry.space_group_name_H-M   'P 1'
#
loop_
_entity.id
_entity.type
_entity.pdbx_description
1 polymer ?
#
loop_
_entity_poly.entity_id
_entity_poly.type
_entity_poly.pdbx_seq_one_letter_code
_entity_poly.pdbx_strand_id
1 'polypeptide(L)'
;MTRRVAFPDLHGPHVEPPEPHHIKLTWHEPTNRAPRIRIISYSCECEAILYELCSAAGQGFIRRTDREQGTVHETAWTLTLKARRTFNRILRGKAR
;
A
#
# COMPACT_ATOMS: atom_id res chain seq x y z
N MET A 1 -5.79 -15.11 -22.96
CA MET A 1 -6.43 -13.78 -23.00
C MET A 1 -7.04 -13.51 -21.63
N THR A 2 -6.28 -12.96 -20.69
CA THR A 2 -6.77 -12.61 -19.35
C THR A 2 -7.53 -11.28 -19.46
N ARG A 3 -8.82 -11.32 -19.12
CA ARG A 3 -9.70 -10.15 -19.11
C ARG A 3 -9.21 -9.17 -18.04
N ARG A 4 -8.58 -8.05 -18.44
CA ARG A 4 -8.29 -6.95 -17.52
C ARG A 4 -9.61 -6.42 -16.97
N VAL A 5 -9.81 -6.52 -15.66
CA VAL A 5 -10.88 -5.81 -14.97
C VAL A 5 -10.53 -4.33 -15.05
N ALA A 6 -11.38 -3.53 -15.69
CA ALA A 6 -11.21 -2.09 -15.75
C ALA A 6 -11.61 -1.50 -14.39
N PHE A 7 -10.64 -0.99 -13.65
CA PHE A 7 -10.88 -0.27 -12.40
C PHE A 7 -11.09 1.22 -12.71
N PRO A 8 -11.97 1.94 -11.99
CA PRO A 8 -12.15 3.38 -12.17
C PRO A 8 -10.81 4.12 -12.02
N ASP A 9 -10.56 5.10 -12.90
CA ASP A 9 -9.32 5.88 -12.89
C ASP A 9 -9.30 6.89 -11.73
N LEU A 10 -8.96 6.42 -10.52
CA LEU A 10 -8.48 7.28 -9.44
C LEU A 10 -6.98 7.53 -9.66
N HIS A 11 -6.62 8.72 -10.18
CA HIS A 11 -5.24 9.07 -10.49
C HIS A 11 -4.41 9.40 -9.23
N GLY A 12 -4.00 8.37 -8.50
CA GLY A 12 -2.89 8.44 -7.54
C GLY A 12 -1.52 8.32 -8.23
N PRO A 13 -0.39 8.48 -7.51
CA PRO A 13 0.93 8.17 -8.06
C PRO A 13 1.05 6.70 -8.48
N HIS A 14 1.63 6.46 -9.65
CA HIS A 14 1.98 5.11 -10.09
C HIS A 14 3.06 4.49 -9.21
N VAL A 15 3.00 3.17 -9.06
CA VAL A 15 4.04 2.38 -8.40
C VAL A 15 5.01 1.92 -9.47
N GLU A 16 6.25 2.40 -9.40
CA GLU A 16 7.30 1.93 -10.29
C GLU A 16 7.57 0.43 -10.09
N PRO A 17 8.00 -0.30 -11.13
CA PRO A 17 8.44 -1.69 -10.99
C PRO A 17 9.52 -1.83 -9.89
N PRO A 18 9.54 -2.96 -9.16
CA PRO A 18 10.49 -3.15 -8.08
C PRO A 18 11.93 -3.18 -8.62
N GLU A 19 12.82 -2.39 -8.02
CA GLU A 19 14.25 -2.40 -8.32
C GLU A 19 14.87 -3.78 -7.96
N PRO A 20 15.95 -4.22 -8.63
CA PRO A 20 16.55 -5.54 -8.38
C PRO A 20 16.94 -5.80 -6.90
N HIS A 21 17.27 -4.75 -6.15
CA HIS A 21 17.69 -4.82 -4.74
C HIS A 21 16.73 -4.08 -3.80
N HIS A 22 15.44 -4.04 -4.15
CA HIS A 22 14.42 -3.40 -3.32
C HIS A 22 14.33 -4.05 -1.93
N ILE A 23 13.91 -3.24 -0.95
CA ILE A 23 13.66 -3.70 0.41
C ILE A 23 12.41 -4.57 0.42
N LYS A 24 12.53 -5.81 0.90
CA LYS A 24 11.37 -6.68 1.16
C LYS A 24 10.68 -6.25 2.44
N LEU A 25 9.41 -5.92 2.35
CA LEU A 25 8.56 -5.57 3.47
C LEU A 25 7.94 -6.83 4.07
N THR A 26 7.78 -6.82 5.39
CA THR A 26 7.01 -7.83 6.09
C THR A 26 5.53 -7.43 6.03
N TRP A 27 4.73 -8.34 5.50
CA TRP A 27 3.28 -8.20 5.38
C TRP A 27 2.59 -9.05 6.46
N HIS A 28 1.64 -8.45 7.16
CA HIS A 28 0.88 -9.08 8.24
C HIS A 28 -0.61 -9.06 7.91
N GLU A 29 -1.37 -9.98 8.51
CA GLU A 29 -2.83 -9.89 8.50
C GLU A 29 -3.29 -8.59 9.18
N PRO A 30 -4.28 -7.87 8.60
CA PRO A 30 -4.87 -6.70 9.22
C PRO A 30 -5.43 -7.06 10.59
N THR A 31 -5.25 -6.16 11.55
CA THR A 31 -5.80 -6.33 12.91
C THR A 31 -6.65 -5.12 13.26
N ASN A 32 -7.78 -5.34 13.93
CA ASN A 32 -8.68 -4.26 14.33
C ASN A 32 -8.13 -3.50 15.56
N ARG A 33 -7.03 -2.77 15.38
CA ARG A 33 -6.30 -2.06 16.45
C ARG A 33 -6.89 -0.71 16.82
N ALA A 34 -7.64 -0.09 15.91
CA ALA A 34 -8.21 1.22 16.10
C ALA A 34 -9.62 1.29 15.51
N PRO A 35 -10.57 1.98 16.17
CA PRO A 35 -11.96 2.08 15.70
C PRO A 35 -12.08 2.92 14.43
N ARG A 36 -11.06 3.74 14.11
CA ARG A 36 -11.04 4.58 12.91
C ARG A 36 -9.63 4.63 12.33
N ILE A 37 -9.54 4.30 11.04
CA ILE A 37 -8.33 4.41 10.22
C ILE A 37 -8.58 5.49 9.17
N ARG A 38 -7.62 6.40 9.00
CA ARG A 38 -7.64 7.41 7.94
C ARG A 38 -6.67 7.03 6.84
N ILE A 39 -7.14 7.02 5.59
CA ILE A 39 -6.27 6.94 4.41
C ILE A 39 -5.70 8.34 4.17
N ILE A 40 -4.37 8.46 4.15
CA ILE A 40 -3.65 9.71 3.90
C ILE A 40 -3.33 9.86 2.41
N SER A 41 -2.95 8.75 1.77
CA SER A 41 -2.53 8.70 0.37
C SER A 41 -2.72 7.27 -0.16
N TYR A 42 -2.78 7.12 -1.48
CA TYR A 42 -3.00 5.85 -2.16
C TYR A 42 -2.24 5.85 -3.49
N SER A 43 -1.90 4.67 -4.02
CA SER A 43 -1.31 4.52 -5.36
C SER A 43 -2.39 4.53 -6.44
N CYS A 44 -2.02 4.75 -7.70
CA CYS A 44 -2.93 4.60 -8.83
C CYS A 44 -3.59 3.20 -8.84
N GLU A 45 -4.82 3.15 -9.34
CA GLU A 45 -5.60 1.93 -9.53
C GLU A 45 -5.36 1.24 -10.88
N CYS A 46 -4.29 1.58 -11.60
CA CYS A 46 -3.98 0.97 -12.89
C CYS A 46 -3.49 -0.49 -12.78
N GLU A 47 -3.02 -0.91 -11.61
CA GLU A 47 -2.48 -2.24 -11.35
C GLU A 47 -3.37 -3.05 -10.40
N ALA A 48 -3.27 -4.38 -10.43
CA ALA A 48 -4.03 -5.26 -9.54
C ALA A 48 -3.78 -4.98 -8.05
N ILE A 49 -2.56 -4.54 -7.71
CA ILE A 49 -2.13 -4.26 -6.33
C ILE A 49 -2.25 -2.77 -6.05
N LEU A 50 -3.07 -2.43 -5.06
CA LEU A 50 -3.22 -1.07 -4.53
C LEU A 50 -2.44 -0.94 -3.22
N TYR A 51 -1.75 0.19 -3.05
CA TYR A 51 -1.11 0.56 -1.79
C TYR A 51 -1.78 1.80 -1.20
N GLU A 52 -2.11 1.75 0.08
CA GLU A 52 -2.66 2.87 0.83
C GLU A 52 -1.73 3.21 2.00
N LEU A 53 -1.40 4.50 2.17
CA LEU A 53 -0.80 5.00 3.40
C LEU A 53 -1.92 5.31 4.39
N CYS A 54 -1.99 4.52 5.45
CA CYS A 54 -3.00 4.65 6.50
C CYS A 54 -2.41 5.28 7.76
N SER A 55 -3.27 5.89 8.58
CA SER A 55 -2.92 6.40 9.90
C SER A 55 -4.04 6.28 10.92
N ALA A 56 -3.65 6.09 12.18
CA ALA A 56 -4.51 6.11 13.35
C ALA A 56 -3.66 6.38 14.61
N ALA A 57 -4.19 7.14 15.58
CA ALA A 57 -3.56 7.40 16.87
C ALA A 57 -2.06 7.82 16.81
N GLY A 58 -1.68 8.65 15.83
CA GLY A 58 -0.29 9.11 15.65
C GLY A 58 0.66 8.08 15.01
N GLN A 59 0.16 6.88 14.70
CA GLN A 59 0.87 5.85 13.96
C GLN A 59 0.42 5.80 12.50
N GLY A 60 1.27 5.23 11.65
CA GLY A 60 0.97 4.93 10.26
C GLY A 60 1.51 3.58 9.82
N PHE A 61 0.92 3.07 8.75
CA PHE A 61 1.24 1.79 8.13
C PHE A 61 0.83 1.82 6.67
N ILE A 62 1.32 0.86 5.88
CA ILE A 62 0.89 0.67 4.50
C ILE A 62 -0.05 -0.51 4.47
N ARG A 63 -1.22 -0.32 3.87
CA ARG A 63 -2.11 -1.40 3.47
C ARG A 63 -1.84 -1.76 2.01
N ARG A 64 -1.66 -3.05 1.73
CA ARG A 64 -1.59 -3.62 0.39
C ARG A 64 -2.87 -4.41 0.14
N THR A 65 -3.63 -3.98 -0.85
CA THR A 65 -4.83 -4.69 -1.31
C THR A 65 -4.53 -5.34 -2.65
N ASP A 66 -4.67 -6.65 -2.71
CA ASP A 66 -4.61 -7.42 -3.95
C ASP A 66 -6.03 -7.60 -4.47
N ARG A 67 -6.39 -6.87 -5.54
CA ARG A 67 -7.78 -6.85 -6.03
C ARG A 67 -8.13 -8.08 -6.87
N GLU A 68 -7.14 -8.80 -7.37
CA GLU A 68 -7.39 -10.07 -8.08
C GLU A 68 -7.66 -11.19 -7.09
N GLN A 69 -6.92 -11.23 -5.97
CA GLN A 69 -7.08 -12.27 -4.95
C GLN A 69 -8.09 -11.88 -3.86
N GLY A 70 -8.49 -10.62 -3.77
CA GLY A 70 -9.35 -10.10 -2.71
C GLY A 70 -8.68 -10.09 -1.34
N THR A 71 -7.35 -10.11 -1.28
CA THR A 71 -6.59 -10.17 -0.02
C THR A 71 -6.09 -8.79 0.40
N VAL A 72 -5.95 -8.60 1.71
CA VAL A 72 -5.46 -7.36 2.30
C VAL A 72 -4.39 -7.69 3.32
N HIS A 73 -3.25 -7.01 3.24
CA HIS A 73 -2.19 -7.13 4.23
C HIS A 73 -1.69 -5.76 4.66
N GLU A 74 -1.09 -5.68 5.84
CA GLU A 74 -0.56 -4.44 6.40
C GLU A 74 0.91 -4.61 6.81
N THR A 75 1.70 -3.53 6.67
CA THR A 75 2.99 -3.46 7.34
C THR A 75 2.80 -3.22 8.84
N ALA A 76 3.83 -3.48 9.64
CA ALA A 76 3.82 -3.06 11.04
C ALA A 76 3.47 -1.56 11.21
N TRP A 77 2.70 -1.25 12.25
CA TRP A 77 2.35 0.12 12.60
C TRP A 77 3.56 0.82 13.21
N THR A 78 3.93 1.96 12.66
CA THR A 78 5.12 2.73 13.06
C THR A 78 4.78 4.20 13.21
N LEU A 79 5.74 5.06 13.56
CA LEU A 79 5.54 6.50 13.47
C LEU A 79 5.11 6.89 12.05
N THR A 80 4.10 7.76 11.93
CA THR A 80 3.54 8.18 10.63
C THR A 80 4.61 8.66 9.64
N LEU A 81 5.65 9.35 10.13
CA LEU A 81 6.77 9.78 9.29
C LEU A 81 7.55 8.60 8.68
N LYS A 82 7.76 7.53 9.45
CA LYS A 82 8.44 6.30 8.98
C LYS A 82 7.56 5.59 7.94
N ALA A 83 6.27 5.44 8.20
CA ALA A 83 5.32 4.87 7.25
C ALA A 83 5.28 5.67 5.93
N ARG A 84 5.25 7.00 6.00
CA ARG A 84 5.31 7.85 4.80
C ARG A 84 6.59 7.66 3.99
N ARG A 85 7.75 7.50 4.64
CA ARG A 85 9.01 7.18 3.96
C ARG A 85 8.95 5.80 3.29
N THR A 86 8.37 4.80 3.94
CA THR A 86 8.17 3.48 3.35
C THR A 86 7.22 3.54 2.14
N PHE A 87 6.11 4.26 2.24
CA PHE A 87 5.18 4.46 1.13
C PHE A 87 5.87 5.11 -0.09
N ASN A 88 6.66 6.16 0.12
CA ASN A 88 7.46 6.76 -0.95
C ASN A 88 8.50 5.81 -1.57
N ARG A 89 9.03 4.86 -0.79
CA ARG A 89 9.93 3.83 -1.32
C ARG A 89 9.17 2.83 -2.18
N ILE A 90 7.96 2.44 -1.79
CA ILE A 90 7.09 1.58 -2.60
C ILE A 90 6.80 2.26 -3.93
N LEU A 91 6.33 3.51 -3.92
CA LEU A 91 6.02 4.25 -5.15
C LEU A 91 7.20 4.31 -6.14
N ARG A 92 8.44 4.32 -5.63
CA ARG A 92 9.67 4.38 -6.43
C ARG A 92 10.27 3.01 -6.73
N GLY A 93 9.57 1.91 -6.46
CA GLY A 93 10.10 0.56 -6.67
C GLY A 93 11.20 0.13 -5.69
N LYS A 94 11.49 0.92 -4.66
CA LYS A 94 12.58 0.70 -3.69
C LYS A 94 12.18 -0.19 -2.52
N ALA A 95 10.89 -0.47 -2.37
CA ALA A 95 10.38 -1.41 -1.37
C ALA A 95 9.17 -2.16 -1.93
N ARG A 96 8.96 -3.40 -1.50
CA ARG A 96 7.82 -4.23 -1.93
C ARG A 96 7.33 -5.15 -0.84
#